data_AF-W3ARV7-F1
#
_entry.id   AF-W3ARV7-F1
#
_cell.length_a   1.000
_cell.length_b   1.000
_cell.length_c   1.000
_cell.angle_alpha   90.00
_cell.angle_beta   90.00
_cell.angle_gamma   90.00
#
_symmetry.space_group_name_H-M   'P 1'
#
loop_
_entity.id
_entity.type
_entity.pdbx_description
1 polymer ?
#
loop_
_entity_poly.entity_id
_entity_poly.type
_entity_poly.pdbx_seq_one_letter_code
_entity_poly.pdbx_strand_id
1 'polypeptide(L)'
;MKRVTVIAVVVFSIIMGVSPFWACQHFRNYTVGQNPKLSDIYRVYCMSSMYSSDYGYIYDTYSVGIRSGNYYAETDLFDEDNNKQILKTVSITEDEYLNTLSIIEGSKYEKKDAPDPNRMDGYMDELNQTSDMLFEHMPDGSWELKLSTELRQAFIDRVSELTGDTITIGFVNKVMPGDVWIIENTEVNRKKSVWGTASVKSNELEKEYSASIRKNPEDSYLFRMIDSQHIYYALDDMILRDGYSIMIFESDSEFEDIKIAVYDEKGEQTEERKVFNAAL
;
A
#
# COMPACT_ATOMS: atom_id res chain seq x y z
N MET A 1 -45.99 -36.87 9.59
CA MET A 1 -44.75 -36.96 8.77
C MET A 1 -44.77 -36.17 7.46
N LYS A 2 -45.85 -36.14 6.67
CA LYS A 2 -45.85 -35.45 5.34
C LYS A 2 -45.59 -33.93 5.34
N ARG A 3 -45.89 -33.20 6.42
CA ARG A 3 -45.71 -31.73 6.46
C ARG A 3 -44.26 -31.28 6.68
N VAL A 4 -43.44 -32.08 7.36
CA VAL A 4 -42.03 -31.75 7.64
C VAL A 4 -41.18 -31.85 6.37
N THR A 5 -41.48 -32.82 5.51
CA THR A 5 -40.76 -33.02 4.24
C THR A 5 -40.99 -31.88 3.26
N VAL A 6 -42.21 -31.30 3.23
CA VAL A 6 -42.52 -30.18 2.30
C VAL A 6 -41.79 -28.91 2.71
N ILE A 7 -41.69 -28.62 4.01
CA ILE A 7 -40.97 -27.43 4.49
C ILE A 7 -39.46 -27.56 4.21
N ALA A 8 -38.89 -28.75 4.42
CA ALA A 8 -37.47 -28.99 4.14
C ALA A 8 -37.13 -28.79 2.65
N VAL A 9 -38.01 -29.23 1.73
CA VAL A 9 -37.81 -29.04 0.29
C VAL A 9 -37.87 -27.56 -0.09
N VAL A 10 -38.84 -26.80 0.43
CA VAL A 10 -38.97 -25.36 0.12
C VAL A 10 -37.78 -24.56 0.64
N VAL A 11 -37.31 -24.82 1.86
CA VAL A 11 -36.13 -24.15 2.43
C VAL A 11 -34.87 -24.48 1.62
N PHE A 12 -34.69 -25.73 1.20
CA PHE A 12 -33.54 -26.13 0.38
C PHE A 12 -33.57 -25.49 -1.01
N SER A 13 -34.75 -25.35 -1.62
CA SER A 13 -34.91 -24.64 -2.90
C SER A 13 -34.62 -23.14 -2.81
N ILE A 14 -34.97 -22.50 -1.69
CA ILE A 14 -34.63 -21.09 -1.47
C ILE A 14 -33.11 -20.94 -1.28
N ILE A 15 -32.48 -21.75 -0.43
CA ILE A 15 -31.03 -21.68 -0.18
C ILE A 15 -30.22 -21.92 -1.46
N MET A 16 -30.61 -22.90 -2.29
CA MET A 16 -29.95 -23.14 -3.59
C MET A 16 -30.29 -22.10 -4.66
N GLY A 17 -31.37 -21.32 -4.51
CA GLY A 17 -31.70 -20.20 -5.38
C GLY A 17 -30.96 -18.90 -5.03
N VAL A 18 -30.65 -18.68 -3.75
CA VAL A 18 -29.97 -17.45 -3.29
C VAL A 18 -28.44 -17.57 -3.33
N SER A 19 -27.87 -18.77 -3.13
CA SER A 19 -26.41 -18.95 -3.11
C SER A 19 -25.70 -18.65 -4.44
N PRO A 20 -26.24 -18.99 -5.64
CA PRO A 20 -25.59 -18.62 -6.89
C PRO A 20 -25.79 -17.13 -7.22
N PHE A 21 -26.87 -16.49 -6.72
CA PHE A 21 -27.12 -15.07 -6.97
C PHE A 21 -26.14 -14.17 -6.18
N TRP A 22 -25.77 -14.56 -4.95
CA TRP A 22 -24.72 -13.90 -4.19
C TRP A 22 -23.32 -14.19 -4.74
N ALA A 23 -23.04 -15.41 -5.20
CA ALA A 23 -21.78 -15.72 -5.89
C ALA A 23 -21.63 -14.94 -7.21
N CYS A 24 -22.72 -14.73 -7.97
CA CYS A 24 -22.71 -13.94 -9.20
C CYS A 24 -22.66 -12.43 -8.98
N GLN A 25 -23.10 -11.91 -7.83
CA GLN A 25 -23.00 -10.47 -7.53
C GLN A 25 -21.57 -9.99 -7.23
N HIS A 26 -20.60 -10.90 -7.05
CA HIS A 26 -19.19 -10.56 -6.96
C HIS A 26 -18.43 -10.66 -8.29
N PHE A 27 -19.06 -11.18 -9.34
CA PHE A 27 -18.51 -11.10 -10.68
C PHE A 27 -18.98 -9.80 -11.33
N ARG A 28 -18.16 -8.74 -11.23
CA ARG A 28 -18.33 -7.55 -12.07
C ARG A 28 -18.17 -7.98 -13.53
N ASN A 29 -19.27 -8.06 -14.25
CA ASN A 29 -19.26 -8.33 -15.68
C ASN A 29 -18.75 -7.09 -16.41
N TYR A 30 -17.57 -7.17 -17.02
CA TYR A 30 -17.09 -6.14 -17.94
C TYR A 30 -17.74 -6.36 -19.31
N THR A 31 -18.30 -5.29 -19.88
CA THR A 31 -18.83 -5.35 -21.25
C THR A 31 -17.65 -5.29 -22.21
N VAL A 32 -17.52 -6.30 -23.09
CA VAL A 32 -16.52 -6.34 -24.14
C VAL A 32 -16.52 -5.02 -24.92
N GLY A 33 -15.39 -4.30 -24.93
CA GLY A 33 -15.23 -3.00 -25.60
C GLY A 33 -15.34 -1.75 -24.71
N GLN A 34 -15.57 -1.90 -23.40
CA GLN A 34 -15.43 -0.80 -22.44
C GLN A 34 -14.07 -0.90 -21.74
N ASN A 35 -13.35 0.22 -21.63
CA ASN A 35 -12.10 0.28 -20.86
C ASN A 35 -12.38 -0.14 -19.41
N PRO A 36 -11.53 -0.98 -18.79
CA PRO A 36 -11.65 -1.29 -17.37
C PRO A 36 -11.56 0.02 -16.57
N LYS A 37 -12.33 0.14 -15.48
CA LYS A 37 -12.20 1.30 -14.61
C LYS A 37 -10.83 1.22 -13.93
N LEU A 38 -10.12 2.35 -13.84
CA LEU A 38 -8.85 2.41 -13.12
C LEU A 38 -8.98 1.92 -11.68
N SER A 39 -10.14 2.16 -11.04
CA SER A 39 -10.48 1.68 -9.70
C SER A 39 -10.49 0.14 -9.54
N ASP A 40 -10.50 -0.60 -10.65
CA ASP A 40 -10.58 -2.06 -10.65
C ASP A 40 -9.21 -2.72 -10.91
N ILE A 41 -8.17 -1.90 -11.11
CA ILE A 41 -6.79 -2.37 -11.25
C ILE A 41 -6.30 -2.78 -9.86
N TYR A 42 -5.72 -3.97 -9.74
CA TYR A 42 -5.15 -4.46 -8.48
C TYR A 42 -3.66 -4.13 -8.37
N ARG A 43 -2.94 -4.18 -9.49
CA ARG A 43 -1.54 -3.79 -9.59
C ARG A 43 -1.23 -3.25 -10.99
N VAL A 44 -0.48 -2.16 -11.06
CA VAL A 44 0.20 -1.70 -12.27
C VAL A 44 1.69 -1.89 -12.04
N TYR A 45 2.40 -2.46 -13.00
CA TYR A 45 3.86 -2.42 -12.97
C TYR A 45 4.46 -2.05 -14.33
N CYS A 46 5.61 -1.40 -14.26
CA CYS A 46 6.48 -1.10 -15.38
C CYS A 46 7.83 -1.76 -15.12
N MET A 47 8.37 -2.42 -16.14
CA MET A 47 9.72 -2.99 -16.11
C MET A 47 10.60 -2.26 -17.12
N SER A 48 11.78 -1.84 -16.65
CA SER A 48 12.85 -1.33 -17.48
C SER A 48 13.95 -2.37 -17.54
N SER A 49 14.50 -2.65 -18.72
CA SER A 49 15.64 -3.54 -18.87
C SER A 49 16.86 -2.76 -19.34
N MET A 50 18.03 -3.08 -18.80
CA MET A 50 19.31 -2.57 -19.30
C MET A 50 20.33 -3.71 -19.40
N TYR A 51 21.23 -3.63 -20.38
CA TYR A 51 22.36 -4.56 -20.49
C TYR A 51 23.61 -3.89 -19.94
N SER A 52 24.25 -4.54 -18.98
CA SER A 52 25.57 -4.20 -18.46
C SER A 52 26.59 -5.23 -18.93
N SER A 53 27.78 -4.77 -19.32
CA SER A 53 28.90 -5.66 -19.63
C SER A 53 29.36 -6.48 -18.43
N ASP A 54 29.17 -5.94 -17.22
CA ASP A 54 29.70 -6.51 -15.99
C ASP A 54 28.67 -7.41 -15.30
N TYR A 55 27.38 -7.11 -15.47
CA TYR A 55 26.27 -7.76 -14.75
C TYR A 55 25.26 -8.49 -15.65
N GLY A 56 25.37 -8.36 -16.98
CA GLY A 56 24.41 -8.92 -17.92
C GLY A 56 23.10 -8.13 -17.98
N TYR A 57 21.98 -8.82 -18.20
CA TYR A 57 20.67 -8.18 -18.24
C TYR A 57 20.16 -7.87 -16.83
N ILE A 58 19.91 -6.59 -16.60
CA ILE A 58 19.31 -6.04 -15.39
C ILE A 58 17.86 -5.68 -15.70
N TYR A 59 16.97 -5.97 -14.76
CA TYR A 59 15.53 -5.67 -14.86
C TYR A 59 15.10 -4.88 -13.64
N ASP A 60 14.80 -3.61 -13.83
CA ASP A 60 14.25 -2.75 -12.80
C ASP A 60 12.73 -2.76 -12.89
N THR A 61 12.04 -2.95 -11.77
CA THR A 61 10.58 -2.90 -11.72
C THR A 61 10.07 -1.77 -10.85
N TYR A 62 8.95 -1.20 -11.27
CA TYR A 62 8.24 -0.10 -10.61
C TYR A 62 6.77 -0.48 -10.55
N SER A 63 6.15 -0.53 -9.38
CA SER A 63 4.74 -0.92 -9.28
C SER A 63 3.97 -0.19 -8.18
N VAL A 64 2.66 -0.08 -8.38
CA VAL A 64 1.70 0.25 -7.33
C VAL A 64 0.61 -0.80 -7.31
N GLY A 65 0.11 -1.14 -6.13
CA GLY A 65 -0.95 -2.13 -6.02
C GLY A 65 -1.67 -2.13 -4.68
N ILE A 66 -2.61 -3.07 -4.57
CA ILE A 66 -3.38 -3.35 -3.37
C ILE A 66 -2.95 -4.73 -2.87
N ARG A 67 -2.64 -4.91 -1.58
CA ARG A 67 -2.31 -6.22 -0.99
C ARG A 67 -2.97 -6.33 0.38
N SER A 68 -3.84 -7.33 0.53
CA SER A 68 -4.58 -7.55 1.79
C SER A 68 -5.35 -6.29 2.26
N GLY A 69 -5.94 -5.55 1.32
CA GLY A 69 -6.69 -4.32 1.58
C GLY A 69 -5.83 -3.05 1.79
N ASN A 70 -4.51 -3.15 1.62
CA ASN A 70 -3.57 -2.05 1.85
C ASN A 70 -2.91 -1.61 0.52
N TYR A 71 -2.72 -0.31 0.33
CA TYR A 71 -2.07 0.23 -0.87
C TYR A 71 -0.55 0.29 -0.69
N TYR A 72 0.18 -0.05 -1.74
CA TYR A 72 1.64 -0.07 -1.72
C TYR A 72 2.24 0.48 -3.01
N ALA A 73 3.44 1.04 -2.89
CA ALA A 73 4.37 1.28 -4.00
C ALA A 73 5.60 0.39 -3.80
N GLU A 74 6.11 -0.17 -4.89
CA GLU A 74 7.24 -1.09 -4.89
C GLU A 74 8.21 -0.76 -6.01
N THR A 75 9.50 -0.85 -5.70
CA THR A 75 10.57 -0.88 -6.70
C THR A 75 11.48 -2.07 -6.45
N ASP A 76 11.94 -2.72 -7.52
CA ASP A 76 13.00 -3.73 -7.49
C ASP A 76 14.11 -3.21 -8.39
N LEU A 77 15.15 -2.59 -7.81
CA LEU A 77 16.20 -1.88 -8.53
C LEU A 77 17.56 -2.51 -8.31
N PHE A 78 18.36 -2.61 -9.37
CA PHE A 78 19.69 -3.17 -9.25
C PHE A 78 20.66 -2.20 -8.60
N ASP A 79 21.31 -2.65 -7.53
CA ASP A 79 22.36 -1.93 -6.84
C ASP A 79 23.72 -2.44 -7.33
N GLU A 80 24.41 -1.61 -8.11
CA GLU A 80 25.72 -1.94 -8.68
C GLU A 80 26.81 -2.11 -7.61
N ASP A 81 26.77 -1.30 -6.54
CA ASP A 81 27.74 -1.33 -5.44
C ASP A 81 27.66 -2.65 -4.67
N ASN A 82 26.44 -3.17 -4.51
CA ASN A 82 26.19 -4.40 -3.79
C ASN A 82 25.98 -5.63 -4.69
N ASN A 83 26.01 -5.46 -6.01
CA ASN A 83 25.76 -6.47 -7.03
C ASN A 83 24.52 -7.32 -6.74
N LYS A 84 23.40 -6.67 -6.42
CA LYS A 84 22.14 -7.34 -6.06
C LYS A 84 20.93 -6.50 -6.42
N GLN A 85 19.81 -7.17 -6.63
CA GLN A 85 18.51 -6.51 -6.72
C GLN A 85 18.01 -6.10 -5.33
N ILE A 86 17.52 -4.87 -5.20
CA ILE A 86 16.96 -4.32 -3.96
C ILE A 86 15.48 -4.06 -4.14
N LEU A 87 14.68 -4.93 -3.53
CA LEU A 87 13.25 -4.73 -3.38
C LEU A 87 12.98 -3.72 -2.26
N LYS A 88 12.28 -2.65 -2.59
CA LYS A 88 11.76 -1.66 -1.66
C LYS A 88 10.25 -1.61 -1.76
N THR A 89 9.57 -1.77 -0.63
CA THR A 89 8.12 -1.70 -0.52
C THR A 89 7.76 -0.60 0.46
N VAL A 90 6.93 0.35 0.03
CA VAL A 90 6.44 1.45 0.87
C VAL A 90 4.92 1.42 0.87
N SER A 91 4.35 1.57 2.07
CA SER A 91 2.92 1.75 2.22
C SER A 91 2.51 3.15 1.76
N ILE A 92 1.48 3.24 0.92
CA ILE A 92 0.97 4.52 0.40
C ILE A 92 -0.51 4.69 0.77
N THR A 93 -1.00 5.92 0.64
CA THR A 93 -2.42 6.24 0.81
C THR A 93 -3.25 5.86 -0.43
N GLU A 94 -4.57 5.70 -0.27
CA GLU A 94 -5.49 5.48 -1.40
C GLU A 94 -5.40 6.62 -2.43
N ASP A 95 -5.31 7.87 -1.97
CA ASP A 95 -5.16 9.03 -2.87
C ASP A 95 -3.87 8.96 -3.68
N GLU A 96 -2.75 8.57 -3.06
CA GLU A 96 -1.47 8.43 -3.78
C GLU A 96 -1.55 7.32 -4.82
N TYR A 97 -2.21 6.21 -4.49
CA TYR A 97 -2.49 5.13 -5.41
C TYR A 97 -3.33 5.60 -6.60
N LEU A 98 -4.48 6.24 -6.35
CA LEU A 98 -5.38 6.73 -7.39
C LEU A 98 -4.72 7.83 -8.25
N ASN A 99 -3.98 8.75 -7.64
CA ASN A 99 -3.22 9.76 -8.38
C ASN A 99 -2.17 9.12 -9.28
N THR A 100 -1.52 8.05 -8.84
CA THR A 100 -0.55 7.31 -9.67
C THR A 100 -1.25 6.59 -10.82
N LEU A 101 -2.44 6.01 -10.61
CA LEU A 101 -3.23 5.43 -11.69
C LEU A 101 -3.71 6.47 -12.70
N SER A 102 -3.97 7.71 -12.27
CA SER A 102 -4.38 8.78 -13.19
C SER A 102 -3.31 9.13 -14.23
N ILE A 103 -2.03 8.86 -13.94
CA ILE A 103 -0.93 9.06 -14.89
C ILE A 103 -1.10 8.18 -16.12
N ILE A 104 -1.62 6.95 -15.94
CA ILE A 104 -1.81 6.01 -17.04
C ILE A 104 -3.19 6.15 -17.68
N GLU A 105 -3.99 7.14 -17.27
CA GLU A 105 -5.29 7.43 -17.88
C GLU A 105 -5.09 7.89 -19.34
N GLY A 106 -5.80 7.25 -20.28
CA GLY A 106 -5.63 7.48 -21.72
C GLY A 106 -4.62 6.56 -22.41
N SER A 107 -3.99 5.64 -21.67
CA SER A 107 -3.17 4.57 -22.25
C SER A 107 -4.00 3.64 -23.15
N LYS A 108 -3.35 2.99 -24.11
CA LYS A 108 -4.03 2.01 -24.97
C LYS A 108 -4.05 0.65 -24.28
N TYR A 109 -5.22 0.02 -24.31
CA TYR A 109 -5.44 -1.34 -23.81
C TYR A 109 -5.56 -2.26 -25.01
N GLU A 110 -4.68 -3.27 -25.11
CA GLU A 110 -4.79 -4.31 -26.13
C GLU A 110 -5.21 -5.62 -25.48
N LYS A 111 -6.39 -6.11 -25.87
CA LYS A 111 -6.86 -7.45 -25.53
C LYS A 111 -6.13 -8.46 -26.41
N LYS A 112 -5.50 -9.47 -25.81
CA LYS A 112 -4.95 -10.60 -26.56
C LYS A 112 -6.00 -11.69 -26.72
N ASP A 113 -6.15 -12.20 -27.94
CA ASP A 113 -7.17 -13.18 -28.31
C ASP A 113 -6.93 -14.59 -27.70
N ALA A 114 -5.76 -14.83 -27.11
CA ALA A 114 -5.45 -16.04 -26.34
C ALA A 114 -4.26 -15.80 -25.38
N PRO A 115 -4.18 -16.52 -24.25
CA PRO A 115 -2.90 -16.69 -23.55
C PRO A 115 -1.94 -17.39 -24.52
N ASP A 116 -0.92 -16.69 -24.99
CA ASP A 116 0.10 -17.27 -25.88
C ASP A 116 0.88 -18.35 -25.11
N PRO A 117 0.68 -19.65 -25.40
CA PRO A 117 1.34 -20.73 -24.68
C PRO A 117 2.85 -20.82 -24.99
N ASN A 118 3.32 -20.09 -26.01
CA ASN A 118 4.72 -20.00 -26.39
C ASN A 118 5.37 -18.69 -25.90
N ARG A 119 4.65 -17.84 -25.16
CA ARG A 119 5.25 -16.70 -24.47
C ARG A 119 6.14 -17.25 -23.37
N MET A 120 7.39 -17.53 -23.74
CA MET A 120 8.46 -17.74 -22.77
C MET A 120 8.55 -16.47 -21.92
N ASP A 121 8.43 -16.62 -20.61
CA ASP A 121 8.84 -15.60 -19.65
C ASP A 121 10.29 -15.21 -19.99
N GLY A 122 10.49 -14.08 -20.69
CA GLY A 122 11.84 -13.53 -20.91
C GLY A 122 12.48 -13.70 -22.29
N TYR A 123 11.75 -13.58 -23.40
CA TYR A 123 12.39 -13.12 -24.65
C TYR A 123 12.19 -11.61 -24.80
N MET A 124 13.14 -10.82 -24.29
CA MET A 124 13.21 -9.38 -24.47
C MET A 124 14.47 -9.05 -25.26
N ASP A 125 14.29 -8.40 -26.41
CA ASP A 125 15.40 -7.76 -27.13
C ASP A 125 15.76 -6.42 -26.45
N GLU A 126 16.89 -5.85 -26.83
CA GLU A 126 17.51 -4.63 -26.25
C GLU A 126 16.62 -3.36 -26.32
N LEU A 127 15.40 -3.44 -26.87
CA LEU A 127 14.46 -2.33 -27.03
C LEU A 127 13.14 -2.51 -26.25
N ASN A 128 12.91 -3.65 -25.59
CA ASN A 128 11.60 -4.00 -25.02
C ASN A 128 11.48 -3.71 -23.52
N GLN A 129 11.06 -2.49 -23.19
CA GLN A 129 10.46 -2.16 -21.89
C GLN A 129 8.99 -2.60 -21.89
N THR A 130 8.59 -3.50 -20.99
CA THR A 130 7.20 -3.96 -20.87
C THR A 130 6.50 -3.34 -19.67
N SER A 131 5.23 -2.96 -19.85
CA SER A 131 4.33 -2.56 -18.77
C SER A 131 3.15 -3.53 -18.76
N ASP A 132 2.77 -4.03 -17.58
CA ASP A 132 1.65 -4.99 -17.46
C ASP A 132 0.72 -4.56 -16.32
N MET A 133 -0.56 -4.94 -16.43
CA MET A 133 -1.56 -4.70 -15.38
C MET A 133 -2.13 -6.03 -14.90
N LEU A 134 -2.24 -6.16 -13.59
CA LEU A 134 -2.92 -7.28 -12.97
C LEU A 134 -4.25 -6.77 -12.41
N PHE A 135 -5.33 -7.44 -12.79
CA PHE A 135 -6.67 -7.22 -12.28
C PHE A 135 -6.98 -8.30 -11.24
N GLU A 136 -7.66 -7.94 -10.15
CA GLU A 136 -8.08 -8.90 -9.09
C GLU A 136 -9.00 -9.98 -9.66
N HIS A 137 -9.80 -9.62 -10.66
CA HIS A 137 -10.56 -10.52 -11.50
C HIS A 137 -10.20 -10.21 -12.95
N MET A 138 -9.46 -11.11 -13.62
CA MET A 138 -9.12 -10.92 -15.03
C MET A 138 -10.42 -10.70 -15.83
N PRO A 139 -10.62 -9.53 -16.46
CA PRO A 139 -11.62 -9.43 -17.51
C PRO A 139 -11.27 -10.48 -18.57
N ASP A 140 -12.26 -11.04 -19.25
CA ASP A 140 -12.07 -12.13 -20.21
C ASP A 140 -10.85 -11.94 -21.15
N GLY A 141 -9.76 -12.69 -20.91
CA GLY A 141 -8.50 -12.62 -21.66
C GLY A 141 -7.33 -11.96 -20.92
N SER A 142 -6.16 -11.91 -21.55
CA SER A 142 -5.00 -11.15 -21.06
C SER A 142 -4.98 -9.76 -21.70
N TRP A 143 -4.86 -8.72 -20.87
CA TRP A 143 -4.87 -7.32 -21.30
C TRP A 143 -3.48 -6.73 -21.10
N GLU A 144 -2.88 -6.21 -22.17
CA GLU A 144 -1.58 -5.56 -22.10
C GLU A 144 -1.75 -4.02 -22.02
N LEU A 145 -1.04 -3.40 -21.07
CA LEU A 145 -1.00 -1.94 -20.94
C LEU A 145 0.09 -1.38 -21.87
N LYS A 146 -0.31 -0.68 -22.91
CA LYS A 146 0.63 0.05 -23.75
C LYS A 146 0.77 1.49 -23.27
N LEU A 147 1.79 1.72 -22.46
CA LEU A 147 2.25 3.07 -22.10
C LEU A 147 3.07 3.66 -23.25
N SER A 148 2.82 4.94 -23.59
CA SER A 148 3.79 5.70 -24.36
C SER A 148 5.07 5.90 -23.54
N THR A 149 6.18 6.20 -24.18
CA THR A 149 7.45 6.51 -23.47
C THR A 149 7.27 7.60 -22.43
N GLU A 150 6.49 8.64 -22.74
CA GLU A 150 6.20 9.76 -21.83
C GLU A 150 5.41 9.31 -20.60
N LEU A 151 4.32 8.55 -20.79
CA LEU A 151 3.50 8.06 -19.68
C LEU A 151 4.26 7.04 -18.83
N ARG A 152 5.11 6.23 -19.47
CA ARG A 152 5.99 5.28 -18.79
C ARG A 152 6.98 6.01 -17.89
N GLN A 153 7.66 7.02 -18.39
CA GLN A 153 8.60 7.80 -17.59
C GLN A 153 7.89 8.49 -16.44
N ALA A 154 6.73 9.12 -16.69
CA ALA A 154 5.93 9.74 -15.63
C ALA A 154 5.50 8.75 -14.55
N PHE A 155 5.15 7.51 -14.94
CA PHE A 155 4.83 6.45 -13.98
C PHE A 155 6.06 6.01 -13.19
N ILE A 156 7.20 5.79 -13.85
CA ILE A 156 8.46 5.44 -13.19
C ILE A 156 8.85 6.52 -12.17
N ASP A 157 8.84 7.79 -12.58
CA ASP A 157 9.18 8.93 -11.73
C ASP A 157 8.25 8.99 -10.52
N ARG A 158 6.95 8.77 -10.73
CA ARG A 158 5.96 8.78 -9.65
C ARG A 158 6.17 7.63 -8.67
N VAL A 159 6.39 6.41 -9.14
CA VAL A 159 6.67 5.27 -8.25
C VAL A 159 7.97 5.51 -7.50
N SER A 160 9.00 6.03 -8.17
CA SER A 160 10.29 6.35 -7.55
C SER A 160 10.17 7.44 -6.47
N GLU A 161 9.31 8.43 -6.67
CA GLU A 161 8.99 9.43 -5.65
C GLU A 161 8.28 8.81 -4.43
N LEU A 162 7.37 7.87 -4.66
CA LEU A 162 6.67 7.15 -3.59
C LEU A 162 7.60 6.18 -2.85
N THR A 163 8.53 5.56 -3.55
CA THR A 163 9.55 4.65 -3.00
C THR A 163 10.88 5.35 -2.72
N GLY A 164 10.89 6.69 -2.66
CA GLY A 164 12.05 7.49 -2.27
C GLY A 164 12.57 7.11 -0.89
N ASP A 165 13.72 7.64 -0.49
CA ASP A 165 14.40 7.32 0.79
C ASP A 165 13.42 7.06 1.93
N THR A 166 13.68 6.01 2.70
CA THR A 166 12.89 5.65 3.87
C THR A 166 13.75 5.73 5.11
N ILE A 167 13.14 6.02 6.25
CA ILE A 167 13.75 5.87 7.56
C ILE A 167 13.07 4.71 8.30
N THR A 168 13.85 3.96 9.06
CA THR A 168 13.37 2.93 9.97
C THR A 168 13.22 3.53 11.35
N ILE A 169 12.06 3.33 11.95
CA ILE A 169 11.74 3.83 13.28
C ILE A 169 11.23 2.71 14.19
N GLY A 170 11.56 2.81 15.47
CA GLY A 170 11.00 1.96 16.53
C GLY A 170 9.70 2.56 17.07
N PHE A 171 8.76 1.72 17.49
CA PHE A 171 7.52 2.14 18.11
C PHE A 171 7.15 1.23 19.28
N VAL A 172 6.85 1.82 20.43
CA VAL A 172 6.38 1.14 21.63
C VAL A 172 5.06 1.76 22.09
N ASN A 173 4.05 0.94 22.26
CA ASN A 173 2.73 1.36 22.71
C ASN A 173 2.46 0.88 24.14
N LYS A 174 2.21 1.80 25.06
CA LYS A 174 1.86 1.50 26.44
C LYS A 174 0.45 1.92 26.84
N VAL A 175 -0.38 2.33 25.87
CA VAL A 175 -1.73 2.85 26.14
C VAL A 175 -2.77 1.78 25.82
N MET A 176 -3.03 1.53 24.53
CA MET A 176 -4.08 0.62 24.09
C MET A 176 -3.75 0.05 22.71
N PRO A 177 -3.98 -1.24 22.40
CA PRO A 177 -3.72 -1.77 21.06
C PRO A 177 -4.45 -0.98 19.98
N GLY A 178 -3.81 -0.75 18.83
CA GLY A 178 -4.35 0.13 17.80
C GLY A 178 -3.53 0.18 16.51
N ASP A 179 -4.10 0.87 15.54
CA ASP A 179 -3.46 1.18 14.26
C ASP A 179 -2.79 2.56 14.35
N VAL A 180 -1.54 2.65 13.89
CA VAL A 180 -0.70 3.84 14.01
C VAL A 180 -0.20 4.27 12.64
N TRP A 181 -0.36 5.54 12.32
CA TRP A 181 0.16 6.17 11.12
C TRP A 181 1.19 7.22 11.50
N ILE A 182 2.36 7.10 10.88
CA ILE A 182 3.43 8.09 10.94
C ILE A 182 3.66 8.53 9.52
N ILE A 183 3.21 9.73 9.21
CA ILE A 183 3.15 10.27 7.85
C ILE A 183 3.85 11.62 7.79
N GLU A 184 4.31 12.00 6.62
CA GLU A 184 4.99 13.28 6.41
C GLU A 184 4.13 14.48 6.83
N ASN A 185 4.76 15.47 7.45
CA ASN A 185 4.09 16.70 7.86
C ASN A 185 3.89 17.67 6.69
N THR A 186 2.90 17.39 5.86
CA THR A 186 2.50 18.26 4.74
C THR A 186 1.14 18.91 4.99
N GLU A 187 0.87 20.06 4.35
CA GLU A 187 -0.44 20.70 4.44
C GLU A 187 -1.57 19.77 3.98
N VAL A 188 -1.31 18.93 2.97
CA VAL A 188 -2.24 17.92 2.48
C VAL A 188 -2.53 16.90 3.58
N ASN A 189 -1.52 16.32 4.21
CA ASN A 189 -1.70 15.29 5.24
C ASN A 189 -2.36 15.83 6.51
N ARG A 190 -2.13 17.10 6.87
CA ARG A 190 -2.83 17.75 8.01
C ARG A 190 -4.34 17.84 7.81
N LYS A 191 -4.81 17.96 6.56
CA LYS A 191 -6.24 18.08 6.22
C LYS A 191 -6.91 16.74 5.94
N LYS A 192 -6.15 15.64 5.89
CA LYS A 192 -6.67 14.30 5.64
C LYS A 192 -7.28 13.69 6.90
N SER A 193 -8.42 13.02 6.72
CA SER A 193 -9.09 12.19 7.73
C SER A 193 -8.93 10.69 7.48
N VAL A 194 -8.33 10.30 6.35
CA VAL A 194 -8.06 8.91 5.95
C VAL A 194 -6.59 8.84 5.53
N TRP A 195 -5.84 7.94 6.16
CA TRP A 195 -4.37 7.85 6.00
C TRP A 195 -3.91 6.53 5.36
N GLY A 196 -4.84 5.76 4.80
CA GLY A 196 -4.56 4.46 4.20
C GLY A 196 -4.12 3.44 5.25
N THR A 197 -3.14 2.62 4.88
CA THR A 197 -2.60 1.56 5.74
C THR A 197 -1.80 2.13 6.91
N ALA A 198 -1.98 1.58 8.09
CA ALA A 198 -1.19 1.91 9.27
C ALA A 198 0.30 1.56 9.07
N SER A 199 1.18 2.49 9.43
CA SER A 199 2.64 2.28 9.51
C SER A 199 2.99 1.18 10.52
N VAL A 200 2.24 1.10 11.62
CA VAL A 200 2.39 0.06 12.65
C VAL A 200 1.02 -0.46 13.08
N LYS A 201 0.89 -1.79 13.16
CA LYS A 201 -0.25 -2.47 13.80
C LYS A 201 0.17 -2.92 15.20
N SER A 202 -0.12 -2.09 16.20
CA SER A 202 0.26 -2.32 17.58
C SER A 202 -0.76 -3.18 18.30
N ASN A 203 -0.66 -4.50 18.14
CA ASN A 203 -1.63 -5.46 18.68
C ASN A 203 -1.36 -5.83 20.16
N GLU A 204 -0.14 -5.62 20.64
CA GLU A 204 0.33 -5.99 21.97
C GLU A 204 0.97 -4.76 22.63
N LEU A 205 0.65 -4.52 23.90
CA LEU A 205 1.25 -3.45 24.67
C LEU A 205 2.70 -3.78 25.04
N GLU A 206 3.51 -2.74 25.20
CA GLU A 206 4.94 -2.77 25.58
C GLU A 206 5.86 -3.52 24.61
N LYS A 207 5.31 -4.08 23.54
CA LYS A 207 6.08 -4.68 22.46
C LYS A 207 6.69 -3.60 21.57
N GLU A 208 7.94 -3.80 21.20
CA GLU A 208 8.61 -2.98 20.21
C GLU A 208 8.24 -3.44 18.80
N TYR A 209 7.86 -2.48 17.98
CA TYR A 209 7.57 -2.63 16.57
C TYR A 209 8.57 -1.80 15.77
N SER A 210 8.87 -2.24 14.56
CA SER A 210 9.65 -1.46 13.61
C SER A 210 8.81 -1.15 12.39
N ALA A 211 8.91 0.09 11.90
CA ALA A 211 8.28 0.52 10.66
C ALA A 211 9.28 1.25 9.77
N SER A 212 9.17 1.01 8.46
CA SER A 212 9.82 1.84 7.45
C SER A 212 8.83 2.87 6.95
N ILE A 213 9.16 4.15 7.12
CA ILE A 213 8.33 5.28 6.69
C ILE A 213 9.10 6.14 5.69
N ARG A 214 8.40 6.86 4.82
CA ARG A 214 9.03 7.72 3.81
C ARG A 214 9.81 8.84 4.52
N LYS A 215 11.04 9.09 4.08
CA LYS A 215 11.88 10.17 4.61
C LYS A 215 11.31 11.52 4.17
N ASN A 216 10.95 12.33 5.15
CA ASN A 216 10.61 13.73 4.94
C ASN A 216 11.91 14.58 4.91
N PRO A 217 12.11 15.47 3.92
CA PRO A 217 13.29 16.34 3.86
C PRO A 217 13.48 17.28 5.07
N GLU A 218 12.40 17.60 5.77
CA GLU A 218 12.38 18.44 6.97
C GLU A 218 12.44 17.61 8.27
N ASP A 219 12.60 16.29 8.16
CA ASP A 219 12.52 15.31 9.26
C ASP A 219 11.21 15.41 10.07
N SER A 220 10.18 16.09 9.56
CA SER A 220 8.94 16.39 10.30
C SER A 220 7.78 15.49 9.89
N TYR A 221 7.11 14.93 10.89
CA TYR A 221 6.05 13.93 10.76
C TYR A 221 4.82 14.25 11.59
N LEU A 222 3.69 13.70 11.17
CA LEU A 222 2.44 13.64 11.92
C LEU A 222 2.31 12.25 12.53
N PHE A 223 1.94 12.19 13.80
CA PHE A 223 1.51 10.98 14.47
C PHE A 223 -0.01 10.94 14.52
N ARG A 224 -0.58 9.82 14.09
CA ARG A 224 -2.02 9.52 14.20
C ARG A 224 -2.15 8.10 14.72
N MET A 225 -3.08 7.87 15.63
CA MET A 225 -3.41 6.53 16.10
C MET A 225 -4.89 6.43 16.39
N ILE A 226 -5.47 5.27 16.09
CA ILE A 226 -6.82 4.90 16.52
C ILE A 226 -6.68 3.60 17.28
N ASP A 227 -7.06 3.61 18.55
CA ASP A 227 -7.01 2.40 19.36
C ASP A 227 -8.24 1.50 19.18
N SER A 228 -8.16 0.32 19.77
CA SER A 228 -9.21 -0.69 19.78
C SER A 228 -10.48 -0.29 20.52
N GLN A 229 -10.47 0.84 21.26
CA GLN A 229 -11.64 1.47 21.87
C GLN A 229 -12.15 2.66 21.06
N HIS A 230 -11.62 2.87 19.85
CA HIS A 230 -11.96 3.99 18.98
C HIS A 230 -11.61 5.36 19.59
N ILE A 231 -10.57 5.44 20.42
CA ILE A 231 -9.98 6.71 20.80
C ILE A 231 -8.96 7.09 19.73
N TYR A 232 -9.11 8.31 19.21
CA TYR A 232 -8.19 8.92 18.28
C TYR A 232 -7.13 9.73 19.01
N TYR A 233 -5.87 9.55 18.61
CA TYR A 233 -4.71 10.23 19.14
C TYR A 233 -3.99 11.00 18.02
N ALA A 234 -3.57 12.23 18.30
CA ALA A 234 -2.86 13.06 17.34
C ALA A 234 -1.74 13.87 17.99
N LEU A 235 -0.59 13.88 17.31
CA LEU A 235 0.48 14.82 17.56
C LEU A 235 1.01 15.31 16.21
N ASP A 236 1.17 16.63 16.10
CA ASP A 236 1.69 17.27 14.89
C ASP A 236 3.15 17.65 15.10
N ASP A 237 3.90 17.67 13.99
CA ASP A 237 5.25 18.22 13.93
C ASP A 237 6.25 17.50 14.85
N MET A 238 6.39 16.19 14.66
CA MET A 238 7.35 15.32 15.35
C MET A 238 8.59 15.12 14.50
N ILE A 239 9.77 15.35 15.10
CA ILE A 239 11.04 15.20 14.39
C ILE A 239 11.52 13.76 14.52
N LEU A 240 11.68 13.06 13.39
CA LEU A 240 12.19 11.69 13.35
C LEU A 240 13.31 11.54 12.34
N ARG A 241 14.33 10.77 12.70
CA ARG A 241 15.41 10.35 11.80
C ARG A 241 15.54 8.84 11.81
N ASP A 242 16.33 8.32 10.89
CA ASP A 242 16.62 6.89 10.83
C ASP A 242 17.19 6.38 12.15
N GLY A 243 16.66 5.26 12.65
CA GLY A 243 17.01 4.66 13.93
C GLY A 243 16.30 5.26 15.15
N TYR A 244 15.47 6.30 15.00
CA TYR A 244 14.76 6.89 16.13
C TYR A 244 13.62 5.99 16.60
N SER A 245 13.22 6.14 17.86
CA SER A 245 12.11 5.37 18.45
C SER A 245 11.09 6.26 19.15
N ILE A 246 9.83 5.84 19.09
CA ILE A 246 8.68 6.57 19.63
C ILE A 246 8.02 5.71 20.69
N MET A 247 7.66 6.29 21.83
CA MET A 247 6.89 5.65 22.87
C MET A 247 5.64 6.47 23.19
N ILE A 248 4.45 5.87 23.08
CA ILE A 248 3.21 6.46 23.59
C ILE A 248 2.85 5.82 24.95
N PHE A 249 2.54 6.64 25.95
CA PHE A 249 2.31 6.19 27.33
C PHE A 249 1.40 7.15 28.12
N GLU A 250 0.81 6.64 29.19
CA GLU A 250 0.06 7.45 30.16
C GLU A 250 1.03 8.10 31.15
N SER A 251 0.85 9.39 31.46
CA SER A 251 1.68 10.08 32.45
C SER A 251 1.32 9.64 33.87
N ASP A 252 2.33 9.54 34.75
CA ASP A 252 2.15 9.28 36.19
C ASP A 252 1.52 10.46 36.97
N SER A 253 0.96 11.46 36.29
CA SER A 253 0.37 12.65 36.92
C SER A 253 -1.11 12.45 37.26
N GLU A 254 -1.64 13.23 38.21
CA GLU A 254 -3.05 13.20 38.66
C GLU A 254 -4.09 13.35 37.53
N PHE A 255 -3.69 13.74 36.31
CA PHE A 255 -4.59 14.02 35.20
C PHE A 255 -4.52 13.02 34.04
N GLU A 256 -3.88 11.84 34.21
CA GLU A 256 -3.85 10.73 33.22
C GLU A 256 -3.60 11.20 31.76
N ASP A 257 -2.72 12.17 31.59
CA ASP A 257 -2.43 12.70 30.27
C ASP A 257 -1.65 11.68 29.42
N ILE A 258 -2.10 11.45 28.19
CA ILE A 258 -1.39 10.63 27.21
C ILE A 258 -0.25 11.45 26.61
N LYS A 259 0.95 10.87 26.57
CA LYS A 259 2.16 11.50 26.07
C LYS A 259 2.86 10.63 25.03
N ILE A 260 3.65 11.28 24.18
CA ILE A 260 4.64 10.66 23.33
C ILE A 260 6.03 11.14 23.74
N ALA A 261 6.97 10.22 23.86
CA ALA A 261 8.40 10.49 23.94
C ALA A 261 9.10 9.98 22.67
N VAL A 262 10.09 10.74 22.21
CA VAL A 262 10.95 10.38 21.07
C VAL A 262 12.37 10.18 21.60
N TYR A 263 12.99 9.09 21.19
CA TYR A 263 14.36 8.72 21.53
C TYR A 263 15.21 8.66 20.25
N ASP A 264 16.44 9.16 20.34
CA ASP A 264 17.40 9.07 19.25
C ASP A 264 17.96 7.64 19.08
N GLU A 265 18.89 7.46 18.14
CA GLU A 265 19.50 6.17 17.84
C GLU A 265 20.35 5.58 18.99
N LYS A 266 20.67 6.39 20.01
CA LYS A 266 21.41 5.99 21.21
C LYS A 266 20.48 5.70 22.39
N GLY A 267 19.17 5.92 22.22
CA GLY A 267 18.18 5.80 23.28
C GLY A 267 18.09 7.02 24.19
N GLU A 268 18.65 8.17 23.79
CA GLU A 268 18.51 9.42 24.54
C GLU A 268 17.17 10.08 24.18
N GLN A 269 16.39 10.47 25.18
CA GLN A 269 15.12 11.17 24.96
C GLN A 269 15.37 12.57 24.41
N THR A 270 14.88 12.83 23.19
CA THR A 270 15.02 14.13 22.51
C THR A 270 13.78 15.01 22.67
N GLU A 271 12.62 14.39 22.85
CA GLU A 271 11.34 15.09 22.94
C GLU A 271 10.35 14.34 23.83
N GLU A 272 9.49 15.08 24.54
CA GLU A 272 8.28 14.56 25.18
C GLU A 272 7.15 15.60 25.05
N ARG A 273 6.00 15.18 24.54
CA ARG A 273 4.83 16.06 24.35
C ARG A 273 3.52 15.36 24.70
N LYS A 274 2.56 16.16 25.15
CA LYS A 274 1.17 15.72 25.32
C LYS A 274 0.54 15.44 23.97
N VAL A 275 -0.18 14.34 23.88
CA VAL A 275 -0.91 13.91 22.69
C VAL A 275 -2.37 14.35 22.82
N PHE A 276 -2.93 14.94 21.77
CA PHE A 276 -4.36 15.16 21.72
C PHE A 276 -5.07 13.81 21.65
N ASN A 277 -6.09 13.59 22.48
CA ASN A 277 -6.92 12.40 22.39
C ASN A 277 -8.41 12.74 22.44
N ALA A 278 -9.23 11.98 21.72
CA ALA A 278 -10.68 12.11 21.69
C ALA A 278 -11.36 10.79 21.27
N ALA A 279 -12.50 10.46 21.88
CA ALA A 279 -13.33 9.35 21.40
C ALA A 279 -13.95 9.69 20.03
N LEU A 280 -13.97 8.70 19.11
CA LEU A 280 -14.58 8.79 17.78
C LEU A 280 -16.08 8.47 17.78
#